data_AF-A0A933BVM9-F1
#
_entry.id   AF-A0A933BVM9-F1
#
_cell.length_a   1.000
_cell.length_b   1.000
_cell.length_c   1.000
_cell.angle_alpha   90.00
_cell.angle_beta   90.00
_cell.angle_gamma   90.00
#
_symmetry.space_group_name_H-M   'P 1'
#
loop_
_entity.id
_entity.type
_entity.pdbx_description
1 polymer ?
#
loop_
_entity_poly.entity_id
_entity_poly.type
_entity_poly.pdbx_seq_one_letter_code
_entity_poly.pdbx_strand_id
1 'polypeptide(L)'
;RIRGLAGLPRLHNLDPRSLSLVRRRVTLTDLGPIRRVQRILGAARALPPGRLRGAKRLPRGVTVEAPPASPRDHGLDPTGYFVILAPTADGRICCEHYRRDGTLTRRFLGRDAAGLCRAILRRRLSGTAEHAAYLGRELQKAEIAVRLGVPYSQDDPLPRWLERWGQRGSGVSGPRWTGRPR
;
A
#
# COMPACT_ATOMS: atom_id res chain seq x y z
N ARG A 1 -4.21 -15.07 26.67
CA ARG A 1 -2.98 -15.71 27.20
C ARG A 1 -3.12 -17.21 26.97
N ILE A 2 -2.14 -17.86 26.34
CA ILE A 2 -2.17 -19.32 26.19
C ILE A 2 -1.85 -19.91 27.57
N ARG A 3 -2.73 -20.76 28.11
CA ARG A 3 -2.51 -21.42 29.40
C ARG A 3 -1.39 -22.46 29.23
N GLY A 4 -0.48 -22.57 30.20
CA GLY A 4 0.60 -23.57 30.20
C GLY A 4 1.87 -23.21 29.41
N LEU A 5 1.90 -22.07 28.72
CA LEU A 5 3.09 -21.60 27.98
C LEU A 5 3.42 -20.16 28.38
N ALA A 6 4.44 -20.00 29.23
CA ALA A 6 4.96 -18.68 29.60
C ALA A 6 5.72 -18.05 28.40
N GLY A 7 5.59 -16.72 28.22
CA GLY A 7 6.37 -15.96 27.23
C GLY A 7 5.75 -15.76 25.84
N LEU A 8 4.67 -16.47 25.47
CA LEU A 8 4.04 -16.27 24.15
C LEU A 8 3.09 -15.04 24.11
N PRO A 9 2.99 -14.36 22.94
CA PRO A 9 2.14 -13.19 22.77
C PRO A 9 0.67 -13.51 23.02
N ARG A 10 -0.05 -12.55 23.63
CA ARG A 10 -1.50 -12.64 23.82
C ARG A 10 -2.19 -12.43 22.47
N LEU A 11 -3.04 -13.38 22.08
CA LEU A 11 -3.89 -13.25 20.89
C LEU A 11 -5.10 -12.35 21.23
N HIS A 12 -4.94 -11.03 21.10
CA HIS A 12 -5.95 -10.03 21.48
C HIS A 12 -7.21 -10.03 20.59
N ASN A 13 -7.07 -10.49 19.34
CA ASN A 13 -8.15 -10.45 18.35
C ASN A 13 -8.95 -11.77 18.29
N LEU A 14 -8.63 -12.76 19.11
CA LEU A 14 -9.30 -14.06 19.15
C LEU A 14 -10.28 -14.12 20.32
N ASP A 15 -11.58 -13.95 20.02
CA ASP A 15 -12.62 -14.10 21.03
C ASP A 15 -12.88 -15.57 21.40
N PRO A 16 -13.44 -15.86 22.60
CA PRO A 16 -13.65 -17.22 23.08
C PRO A 16 -14.44 -18.12 22.14
N ARG A 17 -15.39 -17.57 21.35
CA ARG A 17 -16.19 -18.35 20.40
C ARG A 17 -15.37 -18.75 19.17
N SER A 18 -14.50 -17.87 18.69
CA SER A 18 -13.56 -18.17 17.60
C SER A 18 -12.53 -19.22 18.03
N LEU A 19 -12.03 -19.15 19.27
CA LEU A 19 -11.17 -20.19 19.84
C LEU A 19 -11.90 -21.55 19.95
N SER A 20 -13.16 -21.55 20.36
CA SER A 20 -14.00 -22.76 20.40
C SER A 20 -14.22 -23.37 19.02
N LEU A 21 -14.35 -22.56 17.96
CA LEU A 21 -14.44 -23.04 16.58
C LEU A 21 -13.16 -23.75 16.14
N VAL A 22 -11.99 -23.15 16.39
CA VAL A 22 -10.69 -23.77 16.06
C VAL A 22 -10.53 -25.11 16.79
N ARG A 23 -10.81 -25.14 18.10
CA ARG A 23 -10.72 -26.36 18.92
C ARG A 23 -11.65 -27.49 18.46
N ARG A 24 -12.79 -27.16 17.85
CA ARG A 24 -13.71 -28.17 17.29
C ARG A 24 -13.32 -28.68 15.90
N ARG A 25 -12.57 -27.88 15.14
CA ARG A 25 -12.22 -28.19 13.74
C ARG A 25 -10.85 -28.82 13.58
N VAL A 26 -9.93 -28.53 14.49
CA VAL A 26 -8.54 -28.97 14.40
C VAL A 26 -8.31 -30.10 15.38
N THR A 27 -7.90 -31.24 14.86
CA THR A 27 -7.33 -32.33 15.65
C THR A 27 -5.82 -32.17 15.65
N LEU A 28 -5.24 -31.92 16.82
CA LEU A 28 -3.80 -31.93 17.00
C LEU A 28 -3.36 -33.35 17.31
N THR A 29 -2.47 -33.89 16.50
CA THR A 29 -1.79 -35.16 16.78
C THR A 29 -0.33 -34.85 16.98
N ASP A 30 0.16 -35.09 18.20
CA ASP A 30 1.57 -34.96 18.52
C ASP A 30 2.31 -36.18 17.98
N LEU A 31 3.27 -35.96 17.07
CA LEU A 31 4.13 -37.01 16.52
C LEU A 31 5.49 -37.08 17.23
N GLY A 32 5.69 -36.29 18.30
CA GLY A 32 6.96 -36.19 19.02
C GLY A 32 8.13 -35.84 18.10
N PRO A 33 9.32 -36.42 18.30
CA PRO A 33 10.51 -36.12 17.49
C PRO A 33 10.57 -36.89 16.15
N ILE A 34 9.49 -37.56 15.72
CA ILE A 34 9.50 -38.36 14.49
C ILE A 34 9.82 -37.48 13.27
N ARG A 35 10.89 -37.84 12.53
CA ARG A 35 11.32 -37.13 11.31
C ARG A 35 11.20 -37.95 10.03
N ARG A 36 10.71 -39.19 10.11
CA ARG A 36 10.55 -40.08 8.95
C ARG A 36 9.25 -39.80 8.22
N VAL A 37 9.34 -39.39 6.94
CA VAL A 37 8.20 -39.04 6.07
C VAL A 37 7.12 -40.13 6.05
N GLN A 38 7.49 -41.41 5.93
CA GLN A 38 6.51 -42.50 5.86
C GLN A 38 5.64 -42.61 7.12
N ARG A 39 6.22 -42.32 8.30
CA ARG A 39 5.46 -42.32 9.56
C ARG A 39 4.53 -41.11 9.67
N ILE A 40 4.96 -39.95 9.16
CA ILE A 40 4.14 -38.74 9.10
C ILE A 40 2.94 -38.96 8.16
N LEU A 41 3.18 -39.52 6.97
CA LEU A 41 2.12 -39.81 6.00
C LEU A 41 1.16 -40.89 6.50
N GLY A 42 1.66 -41.93 7.16
CA GLY A 42 0.82 -42.95 7.80
C GLY A 42 -0.09 -42.35 8.86
N ALA A 43 0.45 -41.51 9.75
CA ALA A 43 -0.34 -40.83 10.76
C ALA A 43 -1.39 -39.88 10.16
N ALA A 44 -1.02 -39.11 9.12
CA ALA A 44 -1.95 -38.21 8.44
C ALA A 44 -3.12 -38.95 7.78
N ARG A 45 -2.87 -40.12 7.18
CA ARG A 45 -3.91 -40.97 6.56
C ARG A 45 -4.84 -41.62 7.58
N ALA A 46 -4.36 -41.87 8.80
CA ALA A 46 -5.16 -42.42 9.89
C ALA A 46 -6.08 -41.39 10.56
N LEU A 47 -5.91 -40.09 10.25
CA LEU A 47 -6.79 -39.06 10.78
C LEU A 47 -8.19 -39.18 10.17
N PRO A 48 -9.26 -38.98 10.98
CA PRO A 48 -10.62 -39.00 10.46
C PRO A 48 -10.80 -37.88 9.41
N PRO A 49 -11.60 -38.13 8.36
CA PRO A 49 -11.89 -37.10 7.36
C PRO A 49 -12.51 -35.88 8.03
N GLY A 50 -12.00 -34.69 7.67
CA GLY A 50 -12.30 -33.44 8.37
C GLY A 50 -13.81 -33.12 8.42
N ARG A 51 -14.33 -32.80 9.61
CA ARG A 51 -15.68 -32.26 9.77
C ARG A 51 -15.71 -30.80 9.33
N LEU A 52 -16.00 -30.53 8.06
CA LEU A 52 -16.22 -29.16 7.59
C LEU A 52 -17.72 -28.87 7.45
N ARG A 53 -18.39 -28.55 8.56
CA ARG A 53 -19.62 -27.73 8.52
C ARG A 53 -19.58 -26.63 9.57
N GLY A 54 -19.92 -25.42 9.13
CA GLY A 54 -20.06 -24.22 9.97
C GLY A 54 -19.43 -22.98 9.34
N ALA A 55 -20.04 -21.81 9.55
CA ALA A 55 -19.58 -20.54 9.01
C ALA A 55 -18.10 -20.23 9.39
N LYS A 56 -17.36 -19.59 8.47
CA LYS A 56 -16.09 -18.96 8.79
C LYS A 56 -16.41 -17.73 9.64
N ARG A 57 -15.75 -17.57 10.80
CA ARG A 57 -15.88 -16.36 11.62
C ARG A 57 -14.51 -15.70 11.70
N LEU A 58 -14.37 -14.59 10.99
CA LEU A 58 -13.19 -13.74 11.07
C LEU A 58 -13.20 -13.01 12.43
N PRO A 59 -12.03 -12.70 13.01
CA PRO A 59 -11.96 -11.87 14.21
C PRO A 59 -12.71 -10.56 13.99
N ARG A 60 -13.45 -10.10 15.01
CA ARG A 60 -14.18 -8.83 14.97
C ARG A 60 -13.17 -7.67 15.01
N GLY A 61 -12.64 -7.30 13.85
CA GLY A 61 -12.07 -5.97 13.65
C GLY A 61 -13.19 -4.94 13.52
N VAL A 62 -12.94 -3.71 13.94
CA VAL A 62 -13.80 -2.60 13.53
C VAL A 62 -13.45 -2.32 12.07
N THR A 63 -14.37 -2.61 11.16
CA THR A 63 -14.27 -2.16 9.78
C THR A 63 -14.69 -0.69 9.75
N VAL A 64 -13.81 0.17 9.25
CA VAL A 64 -14.14 1.57 8.97
C VAL A 64 -14.18 1.69 7.45
N GLU A 65 -15.33 2.06 6.91
CA GLU A 65 -15.46 2.39 5.50
C GLU A 65 -14.72 3.70 5.23
N ALA A 66 -13.96 3.75 4.14
CA ALA A 66 -13.26 4.98 3.76
C ALA A 66 -14.29 6.05 3.38
N PRO A 67 -14.18 7.29 3.88
CA PRO A 67 -15.05 8.37 3.45
C PRO A 67 -14.80 8.69 1.97
N PRO A 68 -15.80 9.22 1.24
CA PRO A 68 -15.54 9.81 -0.07
C PRO A 68 -14.53 10.95 0.08
N ALA A 69 -13.57 11.02 -0.86
CA ALA A 69 -12.55 12.05 -0.87
C ALA A 69 -12.36 12.59 -2.29
N SER A 70 -12.38 13.91 -2.43
CA SER A 70 -11.91 14.63 -3.60
C SER A 70 -10.40 14.83 -3.50
N PRO A 71 -9.68 14.89 -4.65
CA PRO A 71 -8.26 15.21 -4.67
C PRO A 71 -7.91 16.44 -3.86
N ARG A 72 -8.82 17.43 -3.74
CA ARG A 72 -8.62 18.74 -3.11
C ARG A 72 -9.04 18.86 -1.63
N ASP A 73 -9.45 17.77 -0.99
CA ASP A 73 -10.04 17.81 0.37
C ASP A 73 -9.01 17.94 1.51
N HIS A 74 -7.74 18.19 1.21
CA HIS A 74 -6.65 18.16 2.20
C HIS A 74 -6.40 19.51 2.91
N GLY A 75 -7.20 20.54 2.65
CA GLY A 75 -7.01 21.88 3.24
C GLY A 75 -5.69 22.52 2.80
N LEU A 76 -5.20 23.52 3.54
CA LEU A 76 -3.91 24.17 3.27
C LEU A 76 -2.87 23.76 4.32
N ASP A 77 -1.67 23.34 3.91
CA ASP A 77 -0.60 22.97 4.85
C ASP A 77 -0.01 24.20 5.54
N PRO A 78 0.07 24.26 6.88
CA PRO A 78 0.70 25.39 7.59
C PRO A 78 2.13 25.69 7.11
N THR A 79 2.88 24.71 6.62
CA THR A 79 4.27 24.92 6.16
C THR A 79 4.38 25.49 4.76
N GLY A 80 3.33 25.42 3.94
CA GLY A 80 3.39 25.83 2.55
C GLY A 80 2.60 24.96 1.59
N TYR A 81 3.07 24.88 0.35
CA TYR A 81 2.53 23.99 -0.68
C TYR A 81 3.65 23.43 -1.54
N PHE A 82 3.35 22.32 -2.22
CA PHE A 82 4.28 21.66 -3.12
C PHE A 82 3.82 21.77 -4.57
N VAL A 83 4.76 22.06 -5.45
CA VAL A 83 4.59 22.00 -6.91
C VAL A 83 5.43 20.86 -7.44
N ILE A 84 4.83 19.97 -8.22
CA ILE A 84 5.52 18.83 -8.82
C ILE A 84 5.62 19.03 -10.33
N LEU A 85 6.84 18.91 -10.84
CA LEU A 85 7.18 19.01 -12.25
C LEU A 85 7.75 17.66 -12.70
N ALA A 86 7.07 16.99 -13.64
CA ALA A 86 7.44 15.67 -14.11
C ALA A 86 6.97 15.43 -15.57
N PRO A 87 7.82 14.90 -16.47
CA PRO A 87 9.27 14.77 -16.33
C PRO A 87 9.99 16.12 -16.40
N THR A 88 11.14 16.24 -15.74
CA THR A 88 12.15 17.26 -16.06
C THR A 88 12.85 16.92 -17.38
N ALA A 89 13.64 17.87 -17.93
CA ALA A 89 14.37 17.68 -19.19
C ALA A 89 15.27 16.42 -19.22
N ASP A 90 15.77 15.99 -18.06
CA ASP A 90 16.61 14.81 -17.87
C ASP A 90 15.85 13.59 -17.32
N GLY A 91 14.52 13.60 -17.42
CA GLY A 91 13.67 12.45 -17.08
C GLY A 91 13.53 12.18 -15.59
N ARG A 92 13.65 13.20 -14.73
CA ARG A 92 13.48 13.11 -13.28
C ARG A 92 12.15 13.76 -12.83
N ILE A 93 11.86 13.65 -11.54
CA ILE A 93 10.76 14.34 -10.86
C ILE A 93 11.38 15.48 -10.04
N CYS A 94 10.89 16.70 -10.26
CA CYS A 94 11.23 17.87 -9.46
C CYS A 94 10.05 18.23 -8.58
N CYS A 95 10.28 18.33 -7.27
CA CYS A 95 9.28 18.73 -6.29
C CYS A 95 9.78 19.99 -5.57
N GLU A 96 9.02 21.06 -5.68
CA GLU A 96 9.35 22.37 -5.13
C GLU A 96 8.45 22.66 -3.94
N HIS A 97 9.03 23.19 -2.87
CA HIS A 97 8.29 23.63 -1.69
C HIS A 97 8.27 25.15 -1.61
N TYR A 98 7.07 25.71 -1.53
CA TYR A 98 6.80 27.13 -1.43
C TYR A 98 6.14 27.44 -0.09
N ARG A 99 6.51 28.55 0.53
CA ARG A 99 5.71 29.13 1.62
C ARG A 99 4.40 29.70 1.05
N ARG A 100 3.45 29.98 1.94
CA ARG A 100 2.15 30.58 1.57
C ARG A 100 2.26 31.96 0.91
N ASP A 101 3.36 32.68 1.18
CA ASP A 101 3.68 33.95 0.53
C ASP A 101 4.27 33.78 -0.88
N GLY A 102 4.36 32.54 -1.39
CA GLY A 102 4.93 32.22 -2.70
C GLY A 102 6.46 32.13 -2.70
N THR A 103 7.13 32.22 -1.56
CA THR A 103 8.59 32.10 -1.49
C THR A 103 9.03 30.66 -1.72
N LEU A 104 9.82 30.42 -2.78
CA LEU A 104 10.48 29.13 -3.00
C LEU A 104 11.50 28.88 -1.88
N THR A 105 11.30 27.82 -1.11
CA THR A 105 12.20 27.48 0.00
C THR A 105 13.17 26.37 -0.36
N ARG A 106 12.72 25.35 -1.09
CA ARG A 106 13.50 24.14 -1.40
C ARG A 106 13.05 23.52 -2.71
N ARG A 107 14.00 22.92 -3.41
CA ARG A 107 13.78 22.07 -4.58
C ARG A 107 14.35 20.69 -4.30
N PHE A 108 13.56 19.66 -4.58
CA PHE A 108 13.91 18.25 -4.44
C PHE A 108 13.90 17.61 -5.82
N LEU A 109 14.98 16.91 -6.15
CA LEU A 109 15.14 16.26 -7.44
C LEU A 109 15.43 14.79 -7.22
N GLY A 110 14.65 13.92 -7.85
CA GLY A 110 14.70 12.48 -7.61
C GLY A 110 14.17 11.68 -8.80
N ARG A 111 14.45 10.37 -8.79
CA ARG A 111 13.96 9.44 -9.80
C ARG A 111 12.74 8.63 -9.33
N ASP A 112 12.54 8.56 -8.02
CA ASP A 112 11.49 7.78 -7.39
C ASP A 112 10.80 8.56 -6.26
N ALA A 113 9.54 8.23 -6.01
CA ALA A 113 8.71 8.87 -5.00
C ALA A 113 9.23 8.59 -3.58
N ALA A 114 9.72 7.38 -3.32
CA ALA A 114 10.17 6.97 -1.98
C ALA A 114 11.34 7.84 -1.49
N GLY A 115 12.32 8.09 -2.34
CA GLY A 115 13.48 8.93 -2.09
C GLY A 115 13.08 10.39 -1.88
N LEU A 116 12.17 10.92 -2.70
CA LEU A 116 11.64 12.28 -2.55
C LEU A 116 10.87 12.43 -1.23
N CYS A 117 9.93 11.53 -0.93
CA CYS A 117 9.19 11.50 0.33
C CYS A 117 10.15 11.47 1.53
N ARG A 118 11.15 10.59 1.51
CA ARG A 118 12.15 10.50 2.59
C ARG A 118 12.94 11.81 2.74
N ALA A 119 13.34 12.45 1.64
CA ALA A 119 14.09 13.70 1.67
C ALA A 119 13.27 14.87 2.24
N ILE A 120 11.98 14.94 1.89
CA ILE A 120 11.05 15.98 2.34
C ILE A 120 10.70 15.80 3.81
N LEU A 121 10.32 14.58 4.23
CA LEU A 121 9.97 14.28 5.63
C LEU A 121 11.13 14.52 6.60
N ARG A 122 12.36 14.17 6.21
CA ARG A 122 13.55 14.44 7.03
C ARG A 122 13.78 15.93 7.32
N ARG A 123 13.24 16.81 6.48
CA ARG A 123 13.33 18.27 6.63
C ARG A 123 12.09 18.89 7.28
N ARG A 124 11.11 18.07 7.68
CA ARG A 124 9.88 18.49 8.35
C ARG A 124 9.12 19.59 7.59
N LEU A 125 9.04 19.45 6.26
CA LEU A 125 8.38 20.43 5.38
C LEU A 125 6.91 20.12 5.08
N SER A 126 6.38 18.99 5.53
CA SER A 126 4.95 18.68 5.48
C SER A 126 4.39 18.89 6.89
N GLY A 127 3.55 19.90 7.07
CA GLY A 127 3.04 20.30 8.37
C GLY A 127 1.92 19.41 8.91
N THR A 128 1.23 18.65 8.06
CA THR A 128 0.23 17.65 8.51
C THR A 128 0.44 16.26 7.91
N ALA A 129 -0.08 15.24 8.59
CA ALA A 129 -0.07 13.86 8.12
C ALA A 129 -0.90 13.68 6.84
N GLU A 130 -2.00 14.41 6.70
CA GLU A 130 -2.85 14.41 5.50
C GLU A 130 -2.10 14.96 4.29
N HIS A 131 -1.35 16.06 4.46
CA HIS A 131 -0.52 16.60 3.38
C HIS A 131 0.66 15.71 3.04
N ALA A 132 1.30 15.08 4.03
CA ALA A 132 2.34 14.08 3.77
C ALA A 132 1.79 12.89 2.96
N ALA A 133 0.57 12.43 3.28
CA ALA A 133 -0.09 11.36 2.55
C ALA A 133 -0.49 11.80 1.12
N TYR A 134 -1.04 13.01 0.95
CA TYR A 134 -1.34 13.59 -0.37
C TYR A 134 -0.08 13.69 -1.23
N LEU A 135 0.97 14.30 -0.71
CA LEU A 135 2.25 14.46 -1.41
C LEU A 135 2.83 13.10 -1.83
N GLY A 136 2.74 12.09 -0.97
CA GLY A 136 3.17 10.73 -1.31
C GLY A 136 2.40 10.14 -2.50
N ARG A 137 1.09 10.35 -2.58
CA ARG A 137 0.26 9.90 -3.73
C ARG A 137 0.65 10.62 -5.02
N GLU A 138 0.81 11.94 -4.97
CA GLU A 138 1.15 12.73 -6.15
C GLU A 138 2.57 12.44 -6.65
N LEU A 139 3.54 12.26 -5.75
CA LEU A 139 4.90 11.83 -6.12
C LEU A 139 4.91 10.43 -6.74
N GLN A 140 4.12 9.49 -6.21
CA GLN A 140 3.99 8.17 -6.79
C GLN A 140 3.36 8.20 -8.19
N LYS A 141 2.34 9.07 -8.38
CA LYS A 141 1.72 9.31 -9.68
C LYS A 141 2.72 9.90 -10.67
N ALA A 142 3.52 10.88 -10.25
CA ALA A 142 4.58 11.47 -11.05
C ALA A 142 5.63 10.42 -11.47
N GLU A 143 6.07 9.55 -10.55
CA GLU A 143 7.00 8.45 -10.86
C GLU A 143 6.43 7.50 -11.91
N ILE A 144 5.16 7.10 -11.76
CA ILE A 144 4.48 6.24 -12.73
C ILE A 144 4.42 6.94 -14.10
N ALA A 145 4.07 8.23 -14.12
CA ALA A 145 3.97 9.01 -15.34
C ALA A 145 5.31 9.08 -16.09
N VAL A 146 6.39 9.42 -15.38
CA VAL A 146 7.75 9.45 -15.94
C VAL A 146 8.16 8.08 -16.47
N ARG A 147 7.95 7.01 -15.69
CA ARG A 147 8.34 5.65 -16.06
C ARG A 147 7.59 5.13 -17.29
N LEU A 148 6.33 5.51 -17.46
CA LEU A 148 5.49 5.09 -18.58
C LEU A 148 5.54 6.06 -19.77
N GLY A 149 6.24 7.19 -19.64
CA GLY A 149 6.32 8.21 -20.68
C GLY A 149 4.98 8.88 -20.99
N VAL A 150 4.15 9.06 -19.95
CA VAL A 150 2.82 9.70 -20.07
C VAL A 150 2.80 11.04 -19.35
N PRO A 151 1.92 11.98 -19.75
CA PRO A 151 1.85 13.27 -19.09
C PRO A 151 1.39 13.11 -17.63
N TYR A 152 2.05 13.85 -16.76
CA TYR A 152 1.63 14.08 -15.38
C TYR A 152 0.92 15.43 -15.28
N SER A 153 -0.21 15.45 -14.58
CA SER A 153 -0.85 16.67 -14.09
C SER A 153 -1.23 16.44 -12.63
N GLN A 154 -0.92 17.42 -11.79
CA GLN A 154 -1.24 17.35 -10.37
C GLN A 154 -2.76 17.42 -10.17
N ASP A 155 -3.29 16.70 -9.18
CA ASP A 155 -4.72 16.52 -8.89
C ASP A 155 -5.56 15.82 -9.98
N ASP A 156 -5.10 15.81 -11.23
CA ASP A 156 -5.75 15.09 -12.33
C ASP A 156 -5.37 13.61 -12.34
N PRO A 157 -6.27 12.72 -12.80
CA PRO A 157 -5.94 11.32 -13.01
C PRO A 157 -4.90 11.15 -14.13
N LEU A 158 -4.15 10.04 -14.08
CA LEU A 158 -3.34 9.62 -15.23
C LEU A 158 -4.23 9.41 -16.46
N PRO A 159 -3.69 9.52 -17.69
CA PRO A 159 -4.50 9.40 -18.89
C PRO A 159 -5.27 8.07 -18.95
N ARG A 160 -6.59 8.14 -19.17
CA ARG A 160 -7.50 6.98 -19.18
C ARG A 160 -7.12 5.87 -20.16
N TRP A 161 -6.30 6.17 -21.17
CA TRP A 161 -5.84 5.14 -22.10
C TRP A 161 -4.84 4.15 -21.48
N LEU A 162 -4.22 4.47 -20.33
CA LEU A 162 -3.49 3.48 -19.51
C LEU A 162 -4.41 2.35 -19.03
N GLU A 163 -5.66 2.66 -18.69
CA GLU A 163 -6.62 1.66 -18.20
C GLU A 163 -6.89 0.58 -19.25
N ARG A 164 -6.81 0.96 -20.54
CA ARG A 164 -7.05 0.07 -21.68
C ARG A 164 -5.87 -0.85 -22.00
N TRP A 165 -4.67 -0.53 -21.54
CA TRP A 165 -3.48 -1.37 -21.70
C TRP A 165 -3.49 -2.59 -20.78
N GLY A 166 -4.07 -2.46 -19.58
CA GLY A 166 -4.22 -3.59 -18.66
C GLY A 166 -5.26 -4.63 -19.10
N GLN A 167 -6.20 -4.25 -19.97
CA GLN A 167 -7.29 -5.12 -20.43
C GLN A 167 -7.02 -5.81 -21.78
N ARG A 168 -6.02 -5.34 -22.55
CA ARG A 168 -5.63 -5.95 -23.83
C ARG A 168 -4.21 -6.46 -23.70
N GLY A 169 -4.07 -7.78 -23.67
CA GLY A 169 -2.78 -8.46 -23.62
C GLY A 169 -1.78 -7.87 -24.60
N SER A 170 -0.56 -7.66 -24.10
CA SER A 170 0.70 -7.42 -24.81
C SER A 170 0.61 -7.49 -26.35
N GLY A 171 0.48 -6.34 -27.02
CA GLY A 171 0.53 -6.35 -28.49
C GLY A 171 0.39 -5.03 -29.24
N VAL A 172 0.08 -3.91 -28.59
CA VAL A 172 -0.09 -2.63 -29.32
C VAL A 172 0.84 -1.58 -28.72
N SER A 173 1.78 -1.05 -29.51
CA SER A 173 2.61 0.09 -29.13
C SER A 173 1.77 1.36 -28.98
N GLY A 174 1.96 2.09 -27.89
CA GLY A 174 1.13 3.23 -27.52
C GLY A 174 1.52 4.47 -28.33
N PRO A 175 0.63 5.47 -28.45
CA PRO A 175 0.98 6.72 -29.11
C PRO A 175 2.13 7.38 -28.36
N ARG A 176 3.23 7.65 -29.09
CA ARG A 176 4.41 8.36 -28.57
C ARG A 176 4.02 9.81 -28.34
N TRP A 177 3.98 10.25 -27.08
CA TRP A 177 3.69 11.65 -26.75
C TRP A 177 4.87 12.53 -27.18
N THR A 178 4.64 13.49 -28.09
CA THR A 178 5.69 14.28 -28.75
C THR A 178 5.88 15.69 -28.17
N GLY A 179 5.36 15.97 -26.97
CA GLY A 179 5.65 17.17 -26.19
C GLY A 179 5.69 18.48 -26.99
N ARG A 180 4.54 19.13 -27.18
CA ARG A 180 4.52 20.57 -27.49
C ARG A 180 3.69 21.30 -26.44
N PRO A 181 4.28 22.22 -25.66
CA PRO A 181 3.52 23.15 -24.86
C PRO A 181 2.81 24.15 -25.79
N ARG A 182 1.58 24.53 -25.41
CA ARG A 182 0.94 25.77 -25.88
C ARG A 182 1.33 26.90 -24.93
#